data_AF-A0A411ME74-F1
#
_entry.id   AF-A0A411ME74-F1
#
_cell.length_a   1.000
_cell.length_b   1.000
_cell.length_c   1.000
_cell.angle_alpha   90.00
_cell.angle_beta   90.00
_cell.angle_gamma   90.00
#
_symmetry.space_group_name_H-M   'P 1'
#
loop_
_entity.id
_entity.type
_entity.pdbx_description
1 polymer ?
#
loop_
_entity_poly.entity_id
_entity_poly.type
_entity_poly.pdbx_seq_one_letter_code
_entity_poly.pdbx_strand_id
1 'polypeptide(L)'
;MAVGLGLLSWFGWLQVQAQHVQWAIERVGGNTVLEDTRPQPDDDEQRFLEALSLNPTPSVRERVLNPEICRSMDEHCALVNLGMLNFMMLDMPGKFSTLGTLDAYINHWKSQGGKGCPAVEEISALVRASSQALTLQGDERARSAQQAFTQFQAPGGVLGVLDSAECKTYFVNKPFMARAYLAHLGYLLALAQGKHSAQAAYLTSLPAVLSILK
;
A
#
# COMPACT_ATOMS: atom_id res chain seq x y z
N MET A 1 37.78 -11.24 12.94
CA MET A 1 37.61 -11.11 11.47
C MET A 1 36.24 -11.57 10.96
N ALA A 2 35.62 -12.63 11.53
CA ALA A 2 34.31 -13.12 11.07
C ALA A 2 33.14 -12.11 11.19
N VAL A 3 33.15 -11.28 12.25
CA VAL A 3 32.09 -10.26 12.47
C VAL A 3 32.15 -9.12 11.44
N GLY A 4 33.36 -8.71 11.01
CA GLY A 4 33.55 -7.65 10.01
C GLY A 4 33.13 -8.06 8.60
N LEU A 5 33.36 -9.33 8.22
CA LEU A 5 32.92 -9.90 6.96
C LEU A 5 31.39 -10.08 6.91
N GLY A 6 30.77 -10.47 8.04
CA GLY A 6 29.31 -10.58 8.14
C GLY A 6 28.58 -9.24 8.07
N LEU A 7 29.17 -8.17 8.62
CA LEU A 7 28.61 -6.82 8.50
C LEU A 7 28.74 -6.29 7.08
N LEU A 8 29.89 -6.46 6.42
CA LEU A 8 30.09 -6.00 5.04
C LEU A 8 29.17 -6.72 4.05
N SER A 9 28.97 -8.03 4.19
CA SER A 9 28.03 -8.78 3.36
C SER A 9 26.57 -8.41 3.62
N TRP A 10 26.21 -8.11 4.88
CA TRP A 10 24.90 -7.59 5.24
C TRP A 10 24.63 -6.19 4.66
N PHE A 11 25.58 -5.26 4.77
CA PHE A 11 25.47 -3.91 4.21
C PHE A 11 25.43 -3.92 2.68
N GLY A 12 26.27 -4.73 2.03
CA GLY A 12 26.23 -4.90 0.58
C GLY A 12 24.91 -5.48 0.09
N TRP A 13 24.35 -6.46 0.82
CA TRP A 13 23.03 -7.03 0.52
C TRP A 13 21.92 -5.97 0.64
N LEU A 14 21.91 -5.19 1.72
CA LEU A 14 20.93 -4.12 1.92
C LEU A 14 20.97 -3.08 0.79
N GLN A 15 22.16 -2.68 0.35
CA GLN A 15 22.30 -1.71 -0.75
C GLN A 15 21.74 -2.23 -2.07
N VAL A 16 21.97 -3.51 -2.39
CA VAL A 16 21.42 -4.12 -3.62
C VAL A 16 19.89 -4.18 -3.56
N GLN A 17 19.32 -4.57 -2.41
CA GLN A 17 17.86 -4.62 -2.27
C GLN A 17 17.23 -3.21 -2.31
N ALA A 18 17.88 -2.24 -1.67
CA ALA A 18 17.48 -0.84 -1.74
C ALA A 18 17.39 -0.36 -3.19
N GLN A 19 18.39 -0.67 -4.02
CA GLN A 19 18.38 -0.31 -5.44
C GLN A 19 17.20 -0.93 -6.22
N HIS A 20 16.81 -2.18 -5.92
CA HIS A 20 15.71 -2.85 -6.61
C HIS A 20 14.33 -2.24 -6.30
N VAL A 21 14.16 -1.64 -5.13
CA VAL A 21 12.88 -1.03 -4.71
C VAL A 21 12.95 0.49 -4.56
N GLN A 22 14.07 1.11 -4.94
CA GLN A 22 14.26 2.57 -4.87
C GLN A 22 13.16 3.29 -5.66
N TRP A 23 12.74 2.74 -6.79
CA TRP A 23 11.65 3.30 -7.59
C TRP A 23 10.37 3.50 -6.77
N ALA A 24 10.06 2.60 -5.83
CA ALA A 24 8.86 2.68 -5.01
C ALA A 24 8.99 3.79 -3.95
N ILE A 25 10.18 3.93 -3.37
CA ILE A 25 10.50 5.01 -2.42
C ILE A 25 10.43 6.36 -3.12
N GLU A 26 11.06 6.49 -4.30
CA GLU A 26 11.01 7.72 -5.09
C GLU A 26 9.57 8.05 -5.52
N ARG A 27 8.76 7.03 -5.85
CA ARG A 27 7.35 7.21 -6.21
C ARG A 27 6.56 7.97 -5.15
N VAL A 28 6.78 7.68 -3.89
CA VAL A 28 6.07 8.33 -2.78
C VAL A 28 6.76 9.61 -2.27
N GLY A 29 7.72 10.15 -3.01
CA GLY A 29 8.41 11.41 -2.66
C GLY A 29 9.74 11.22 -1.92
N GLY A 30 10.29 10.01 -1.91
CA GLY A 30 11.63 9.74 -1.40
C GLY A 30 11.70 9.60 0.12
N ASN A 31 12.92 9.42 0.63
CA ASN A 31 13.18 9.23 2.07
C ASN A 31 12.70 10.42 2.91
N THR A 32 12.69 11.63 2.35
CA THR A 32 12.22 12.85 3.06
C THR A 32 10.76 12.75 3.49
N VAL A 33 9.91 12.07 2.72
CA VAL A 33 8.50 11.82 3.10
C VAL A 33 8.42 10.73 4.17
N LEU A 34 9.27 9.70 4.07
CA LEU A 34 9.26 8.58 5.02
C LEU A 34 9.76 8.98 6.40
N GLU A 35 10.78 9.84 6.45
CA GLU A 35 11.40 10.38 7.67
C GLU A 35 10.60 11.50 8.32
N ASP A 36 9.43 11.86 7.77
CA ASP A 36 8.56 12.88 8.34
C ASP A 36 8.20 12.56 9.81
N THR A 37 8.44 13.53 10.69
CA THR A 37 8.33 13.35 12.15
C THR A 37 6.96 13.71 12.70
N ARG A 38 5.94 13.93 11.86
CA ARG A 38 4.59 14.22 12.35
C ARG A 38 4.09 13.10 13.25
N PRO A 39 3.46 13.45 14.40
CA PRO A 39 3.18 12.47 15.44
C PRO A 39 2.03 11.53 15.08
N GLN A 40 1.06 11.99 14.29
CA GLN A 40 -0.13 11.21 13.93
C GLN A 40 -0.67 11.65 12.56
N PRO A 41 -1.34 10.74 11.82
CA PRO A 41 -2.16 11.11 10.66
C PRO A 41 -3.38 11.94 11.09
N ASP A 42 -4.09 12.53 10.13
CA ASP A 42 -5.41 13.09 10.44
C ASP A 42 -6.45 11.99 10.71
N ASP A 43 -7.62 12.37 11.22
CA ASP A 43 -8.64 11.43 11.69
C ASP A 43 -9.17 10.50 10.58
N ASP A 44 -9.32 11.01 9.36
CA ASP A 44 -9.83 10.24 8.22
C ASP A 44 -8.75 9.27 7.70
N GLU A 45 -7.51 9.75 7.61
CA GLU A 45 -6.35 8.91 7.31
C GLU A 45 -6.14 7.83 8.36
N GLN A 46 -6.23 8.15 9.64
CA GLN A 46 -6.06 7.20 10.73
C GLN A 46 -7.02 6.01 10.56
N ARG A 47 -8.30 6.27 10.26
CA ARG A 47 -9.28 5.21 10.03
C ARG A 47 -8.97 4.38 8.79
N PHE A 48 -8.56 5.03 7.70
CA PHE A 48 -8.13 4.32 6.49
C PHE A 48 -6.92 3.42 6.75
N LEU A 49 -5.91 3.91 7.47
CA LEU A 49 -4.70 3.17 7.85
C LEU A 49 -5.01 2.00 8.79
N GLU A 50 -5.92 2.19 9.75
CA GLU A 50 -6.41 1.11 10.61
C GLU A 50 -7.09 0.00 9.79
N ALA A 51 -7.85 0.38 8.77
CA ALA A 51 -8.52 -0.55 7.86
C ALA A 51 -7.55 -1.33 6.96
N LEU A 52 -6.32 -0.85 6.82
CA LEU A 52 -5.23 -1.48 6.07
C LEU A 52 -4.40 -2.47 6.91
N SER A 53 -4.57 -2.50 8.24
CA SER A 53 -3.79 -3.39 9.10
C SER A 53 -3.96 -4.85 8.68
N LEU A 54 -2.83 -5.55 8.54
CA LEU A 54 -2.81 -6.99 8.23
C LEU A 54 -3.18 -7.86 9.44
N ASN A 55 -3.18 -7.29 10.65
CA ASN A 55 -3.51 -7.99 11.89
C ASN A 55 -4.31 -7.08 12.85
N PRO A 56 -5.55 -6.70 12.47
CA PRO A 56 -6.33 -5.71 13.22
C PRO A 56 -6.76 -6.26 14.59
N THR A 57 -6.68 -5.42 15.62
CA THR A 57 -7.23 -5.74 16.94
C THR A 57 -8.77 -5.75 16.91
N PRO A 58 -9.46 -6.38 17.90
CA PRO A 58 -10.91 -6.35 17.96
C PRO A 58 -11.52 -4.94 17.99
N SER A 59 -10.84 -3.98 18.65
CA SER A 59 -11.31 -2.59 18.71
C SER A 59 -11.15 -1.86 17.38
N VAL A 60 -10.09 -2.15 16.61
CA VAL A 60 -9.94 -1.67 15.23
C VAL A 60 -11.04 -2.24 14.35
N ARG A 61 -11.30 -3.56 14.44
CA ARG A 61 -12.37 -4.22 13.69
C ARG A 61 -13.73 -3.57 13.95
N GLU A 62 -14.07 -3.30 15.20
CA GLU A 62 -15.34 -2.65 15.56
C GLU A 62 -15.45 -1.24 14.97
N ARG A 63 -14.39 -0.44 15.04
CA ARG A 63 -14.37 0.92 14.47
C ARG A 63 -14.51 0.92 12.95
N VAL A 64 -13.77 0.06 12.26
CA VAL A 64 -13.76 0.01 10.79
C VAL A 64 -15.08 -0.54 10.22
N LEU A 65 -15.73 -1.48 10.92
CA LEU A 65 -17.00 -2.07 10.48
C LEU A 65 -18.24 -1.25 10.85
N ASN A 66 -18.09 -0.19 11.64
CA ASN A 66 -19.16 0.73 11.97
C ASN A 66 -18.85 2.17 11.54
N PRO A 67 -18.59 2.41 10.23
CA PRO A 67 -18.26 3.75 9.76
C PRO A 67 -19.51 4.63 9.69
N GLU A 68 -19.28 5.94 9.67
CA GLU A 68 -20.30 6.90 9.25
C GLU A 68 -20.72 6.62 7.80
N ILE A 69 -22.03 6.76 7.51
CA ILE A 69 -22.55 6.50 6.16
C ILE A 69 -22.06 7.61 5.22
N CYS A 70 -21.13 7.26 4.33
CA CYS A 70 -20.59 8.17 3.33
C CYS A 70 -21.18 7.89 1.94
N ARG A 71 -21.94 8.84 1.39
CA ARG A 71 -22.68 8.68 0.12
C ARG A 71 -22.10 9.45 -1.07
N SER A 72 -21.17 10.37 -0.85
CA SER A 72 -20.50 11.12 -1.92
C SER A 72 -19.28 10.36 -2.45
N MET A 73 -18.68 10.90 -3.51
CA MET A 73 -17.48 10.36 -4.17
C MET A 73 -16.26 11.29 -4.01
N ASP A 74 -16.27 12.13 -2.96
CA ASP A 74 -15.15 12.99 -2.61
C ASP A 74 -14.04 12.22 -1.87
N GLU A 75 -12.92 12.91 -1.59
CA GLU A 75 -11.74 12.33 -0.94
C GLU A 75 -12.05 11.74 0.45
N HIS A 76 -12.88 12.42 1.25
CA HIS A 76 -13.30 11.94 2.55
C HIS A 76 -14.06 10.61 2.42
N CYS A 77 -15.07 10.56 1.55
CA CYS A 77 -15.79 9.31 1.32
C CYS A 77 -14.95 8.21 0.67
N ALA A 78 -13.95 8.57 -0.14
CA ALA A 78 -13.00 7.58 -0.65
C ALA A 78 -12.25 6.91 0.50
N LEU A 79 -11.72 7.67 1.47
CA LEU A 79 -11.05 7.12 2.65
C LEU A 79 -11.98 6.20 3.46
N VAL A 80 -13.22 6.62 3.71
CA VAL A 80 -14.18 5.81 4.49
C VAL A 80 -14.59 4.53 3.75
N ASN A 81 -15.12 4.67 2.52
CA ASN A 81 -15.70 3.55 1.79
C ASN A 81 -14.64 2.57 1.29
N LEU A 82 -13.51 3.08 0.79
CA LEU A 82 -12.41 2.22 0.35
C LEU A 82 -11.64 1.63 1.54
N GLY A 83 -11.54 2.33 2.67
CA GLY A 83 -11.03 1.76 3.91
C GLY A 83 -11.83 0.53 4.33
N MET A 84 -13.16 0.66 4.44
CA MET A 84 -14.03 -0.47 4.78
C MET A 84 -13.90 -1.62 3.76
N LEU A 85 -13.84 -1.31 2.45
CA LEU A 85 -13.62 -2.31 1.42
C LEU A 85 -12.28 -3.04 1.59
N ASN A 86 -11.19 -2.31 1.85
CA ASN A 86 -9.86 -2.87 2.06
C ASN A 86 -9.87 -3.84 3.25
N PHE A 87 -10.46 -3.44 4.37
CA PHE A 87 -10.58 -4.28 5.55
C PHE A 87 -11.31 -5.59 5.24
N MET A 88 -12.45 -5.51 4.53
CA MET A 88 -13.20 -6.68 4.11
C MET A 88 -12.41 -7.57 3.13
N MET A 89 -11.63 -6.99 2.22
CA MET A 89 -10.78 -7.72 1.27
C MET A 89 -9.61 -8.44 1.95
N LEU A 90 -9.08 -7.89 3.04
CA LEU A 90 -8.01 -8.50 3.85
C LEU A 90 -8.56 -9.61 4.76
N ASP A 91 -9.73 -9.40 5.39
CA ASP A 91 -10.35 -10.38 6.30
C ASP A 91 -10.95 -11.58 5.55
N MET A 92 -11.57 -11.35 4.40
CA MET A 92 -12.20 -12.39 3.58
C MET A 92 -11.75 -12.30 2.11
N PRO A 93 -10.53 -12.77 1.80
CA PRO A 93 -10.00 -12.74 0.45
C PRO A 93 -10.94 -13.36 -0.58
N GLY A 94 -11.14 -12.69 -1.72
CA GLY A 94 -11.98 -13.18 -2.82
C GLY A 94 -13.47 -12.85 -2.74
N LYS A 95 -14.04 -12.71 -1.54
CA LYS A 95 -15.48 -12.40 -1.38
C LYS A 95 -15.79 -10.95 -1.78
N PHE A 96 -14.88 -10.04 -1.47
CA PHE A 96 -15.08 -8.60 -1.63
C PHE A 96 -14.23 -7.98 -2.74
N SER A 97 -13.22 -8.69 -3.25
CA SER A 97 -12.35 -8.20 -4.33
C SER A 97 -13.06 -8.06 -5.69
N THR A 98 -14.29 -8.55 -5.82
CA THR A 98 -15.13 -8.41 -7.01
C THR A 98 -16.13 -7.27 -6.92
N LEU A 99 -16.25 -6.60 -5.77
CA LEU A 99 -17.13 -5.44 -5.63
C LEU A 99 -16.63 -4.29 -6.51
N GLY A 100 -17.58 -3.65 -7.21
CA GLY A 100 -17.30 -2.52 -8.11
C GLY A 100 -17.06 -1.19 -7.39
N THR A 101 -16.99 -1.17 -6.06
CA THR A 101 -16.82 0.08 -5.28
C THR A 101 -15.51 0.78 -5.62
N LEU A 102 -14.39 0.06 -5.67
CA LEU A 102 -13.11 0.63 -6.10
C LEU A 102 -13.20 1.17 -7.54
N ASP A 103 -13.79 0.39 -8.44
CA ASP A 103 -13.95 0.77 -9.84
C ASP A 103 -14.82 2.04 -9.98
N ALA A 104 -15.83 2.22 -9.12
CA ALA A 104 -16.65 3.41 -9.07
C ALA A 104 -15.85 4.65 -8.68
N TYR A 105 -14.99 4.58 -7.67
CA TYR A 105 -14.11 5.70 -7.26
C TYR A 105 -13.09 6.04 -8.35
N ILE A 106 -12.44 5.03 -8.93
CA ILE A 106 -11.50 5.22 -10.05
C ILE A 106 -12.20 5.89 -11.24
N ASN A 107 -13.40 5.42 -11.59
CA ASN A 107 -14.16 5.99 -12.71
C ASN A 107 -14.65 7.41 -12.41
N HIS A 108 -15.04 7.69 -11.16
CA HIS A 108 -15.40 9.04 -10.74
C HIS A 108 -14.20 9.98 -10.87
N TRP A 109 -13.03 9.62 -10.34
CA TRP A 109 -11.79 10.39 -10.48
C TRP A 109 -11.45 10.65 -11.95
N LYS A 110 -11.51 9.62 -12.81
CA LYS A 110 -11.31 9.78 -14.27
C LYS A 110 -12.33 10.74 -14.89
N SER A 111 -13.60 10.67 -14.49
CA SER A 111 -14.66 11.55 -15.02
C SER A 111 -14.44 13.03 -14.68
N GLN A 112 -13.71 13.33 -13.60
CA GLN A 112 -13.30 14.68 -13.21
C GLN A 112 -12.02 15.14 -13.92
N GLY A 113 -11.58 14.41 -14.96
CA GLY A 113 -10.37 14.70 -15.71
C GLY A 113 -9.08 14.19 -15.05
N GLY A 114 -9.18 13.30 -14.07
CA GLY A 114 -8.02 12.75 -13.37
C GLY A 114 -7.27 13.78 -12.53
N LYS A 115 -7.97 14.79 -12.00
CA LYS A 115 -7.38 15.84 -11.17
C LYS A 115 -7.04 15.32 -9.78
N GLY A 116 -5.94 15.80 -9.21
CA GLY A 116 -5.45 15.38 -7.90
C GLY A 116 -4.75 14.02 -7.94
N CYS A 117 -4.30 13.54 -6.77
CA CYS A 117 -3.63 12.26 -6.66
C CYS A 117 -4.59 11.14 -6.24
N PRO A 118 -4.75 10.07 -7.04
CA PRO A 118 -5.61 8.94 -6.68
C PRO A 118 -4.87 7.93 -5.78
N ALA A 119 -4.19 8.41 -4.74
CA ALA A 119 -3.37 7.56 -3.88
C ALA A 119 -4.22 6.55 -3.09
N VAL A 120 -5.42 6.95 -2.65
CA VAL A 120 -6.35 6.07 -1.93
C VAL A 120 -6.78 4.91 -2.83
N GLU A 121 -7.18 5.21 -4.07
CA GLU A 121 -7.58 4.21 -5.06
C GLU A 121 -6.43 3.28 -5.43
N GLU A 122 -5.22 3.81 -5.60
CA GLU A 122 -4.04 3.00 -5.89
C GLU A 122 -3.72 2.03 -4.73
N ILE A 123 -3.74 2.50 -3.48
CA ILE A 123 -3.52 1.65 -2.31
C ILE A 123 -4.61 0.57 -2.23
N SER A 124 -5.87 0.94 -2.47
CA SER A 124 -6.96 -0.04 -2.54
C SER A 124 -6.81 -1.04 -3.69
N ALA A 125 -6.24 -0.64 -4.81
CA ALA A 125 -5.89 -1.56 -5.89
C ALA A 125 -4.79 -2.56 -5.47
N LEU A 126 -3.78 -2.13 -4.68
CA LEU A 126 -2.78 -3.03 -4.08
C LEU A 126 -3.43 -4.06 -3.16
N VAL A 127 -4.36 -3.62 -2.31
CA VAL A 127 -5.10 -4.52 -1.40
C VAL A 127 -5.96 -5.50 -2.21
N ARG A 128 -6.67 -5.02 -3.24
CA ARG A 128 -7.47 -5.87 -4.13
C ARG A 128 -6.61 -6.94 -4.82
N ALA A 129 -5.45 -6.55 -5.35
CA ALA A 129 -4.52 -7.48 -5.99
C ALA A 129 -4.00 -8.54 -5.00
N SER A 130 -3.63 -8.12 -3.80
CA SER A 130 -3.20 -9.04 -2.73
C SER A 130 -4.32 -9.99 -2.33
N SER A 131 -5.54 -9.48 -2.14
CA SER A 131 -6.75 -10.25 -1.84
C SER A 131 -7.05 -11.29 -2.93
N GLN A 132 -6.94 -10.91 -4.20
CA GLN A 132 -7.14 -11.83 -5.33
C GLN A 132 -6.08 -12.92 -5.35
N ALA A 133 -4.80 -12.58 -5.15
CA ALA A 133 -3.72 -13.57 -5.10
C ALA A 133 -3.91 -14.58 -3.96
N LEU A 134 -4.42 -14.14 -2.80
CA LEU A 134 -4.68 -15.01 -1.65
C LEU A 134 -5.78 -16.05 -1.89
N THR A 135 -6.67 -15.85 -2.87
CA THR A 135 -7.67 -16.87 -3.26
C THR A 135 -7.05 -18.09 -3.94
N LEU A 136 -5.84 -17.93 -4.47
CA LEU A 136 -5.07 -18.98 -5.13
C LEU A 136 -4.10 -19.66 -4.15
N GLN A 137 -3.50 -20.78 -4.56
CA GLN A 137 -2.51 -21.51 -3.75
C GLN A 137 -1.20 -21.73 -4.51
N GLY A 138 -0.11 -21.97 -3.76
CA GLY A 138 1.20 -22.32 -4.31
C GLY A 138 1.69 -21.38 -5.42
N ASP A 139 2.15 -21.96 -6.52
CA ASP A 139 2.73 -21.24 -7.66
C ASP A 139 1.72 -20.34 -8.39
N GLU A 140 0.42 -20.65 -8.33
CA GLU A 140 -0.61 -19.81 -8.95
C GLU A 140 -0.76 -18.48 -8.21
N ARG A 141 -0.72 -18.53 -6.87
CA ARG A 141 -0.68 -17.33 -6.02
C ARG A 141 0.53 -16.47 -6.35
N ALA A 142 1.72 -17.08 -6.39
CA ALA A 142 2.96 -16.37 -6.67
C ALA A 142 2.93 -15.71 -8.06
N ARG A 143 2.50 -16.44 -9.09
CA ARG A 143 2.36 -15.89 -10.46
C ARG A 143 1.35 -14.75 -10.54
N SER A 144 0.19 -14.89 -9.91
CA SER A 144 -0.84 -13.84 -9.87
C SER A 144 -0.32 -12.58 -9.17
N ALA A 145 0.30 -12.73 -8.00
CA ALA A 145 0.91 -11.61 -7.27
C ALA A 145 2.05 -10.95 -8.06
N GLN A 146 2.89 -11.72 -8.74
CA GLN A 146 3.97 -11.19 -9.58
C GLN A 146 3.45 -10.42 -10.80
N GLN A 147 2.39 -10.91 -11.44
CA GLN A 147 1.72 -10.23 -12.54
C GLN A 147 1.14 -8.88 -12.07
N ALA A 148 0.44 -8.87 -10.93
CA ALA A 148 -0.07 -7.64 -10.34
C ALA A 148 1.06 -6.68 -9.95
N PHE A 149 2.11 -7.16 -9.27
CA PHE A 149 3.26 -6.34 -8.89
C PHE A 149 3.91 -5.65 -10.09
N THR A 150 4.02 -6.34 -11.22
CA THR A 150 4.57 -5.77 -12.46
C THR A 150 3.74 -4.58 -12.96
N GLN A 151 2.42 -4.60 -12.77
CA GLN A 151 1.55 -3.47 -13.10
C GLN A 151 1.81 -2.28 -12.17
N PHE A 152 2.01 -2.52 -10.87
CA PHE A 152 2.38 -1.46 -9.93
C PHE A 152 3.79 -0.92 -10.16
N GLN A 153 4.70 -1.73 -10.70
CA GLN A 153 6.04 -1.28 -11.06
C GLN A 153 6.06 -0.35 -12.28
N ALA A 154 5.01 -0.38 -13.12
CA ALA A 154 4.89 0.51 -14.27
C ALA A 154 5.02 2.00 -13.86
N PRO A 155 5.50 2.87 -14.77
CA PRO A 155 5.55 4.30 -14.50
C PRO A 155 4.18 4.83 -14.06
N GLY A 156 4.14 5.53 -12.93
CA GLY A 156 2.92 6.08 -12.34
C GLY A 156 1.98 5.05 -11.67
N GLY A 157 2.39 3.79 -11.52
CA GLY A 157 1.56 2.75 -10.89
C GLY A 157 0.44 2.24 -11.78
N VAL A 158 -0.57 1.57 -11.20
CA VAL A 158 -1.68 0.96 -11.97
C VAL A 158 -2.62 2.02 -12.57
N LEU A 159 -2.72 3.18 -11.93
CA LEU A 159 -3.47 4.32 -12.47
C LEU A 159 -2.63 5.24 -13.37
N GLY A 160 -1.32 5.00 -13.47
CA GLY A 160 -0.42 5.69 -14.40
C GLY A 160 -0.10 7.15 -14.05
N VAL A 161 -0.40 7.60 -12.83
CA VAL A 161 -0.27 9.00 -12.42
C VAL A 161 0.50 9.22 -11.12
N LEU A 162 0.89 8.18 -10.38
CA LEU A 162 1.57 8.36 -9.09
C LEU A 162 2.94 9.08 -9.15
N ASP A 163 3.56 9.13 -10.32
CA ASP A 163 4.83 9.84 -10.51
C ASP A 163 4.62 11.35 -10.81
N SER A 164 3.37 11.85 -10.82
CA SER A 164 3.04 13.26 -11.05
C SER A 164 3.42 14.18 -9.89
N ALA A 165 3.55 15.48 -10.18
CA ALA A 165 3.87 16.50 -9.17
C ALA A 165 2.74 16.64 -8.12
N GLU A 166 1.49 16.46 -8.53
CA GLU A 166 0.32 16.42 -7.65
C GLU A 166 0.44 15.28 -6.65
N CYS A 167 0.86 14.09 -7.10
CA CYS A 167 1.07 12.96 -6.20
C CYS A 167 2.29 13.11 -5.29
N LYS A 168 3.38 13.72 -5.75
CA LYS A 168 4.50 14.08 -4.85
C LYS A 168 4.04 15.02 -3.75
N THR A 169 3.28 16.06 -4.12
CA THR A 169 2.73 17.03 -3.17
C THR A 169 1.77 16.36 -2.20
N TYR A 170 0.92 15.45 -2.70
CA TYR A 170 0.03 14.66 -1.87
C TYR A 170 0.80 13.88 -0.81
N PHE A 171 1.81 13.08 -1.19
CA PHE A 171 2.56 12.28 -0.22
C PHE A 171 3.39 13.11 0.76
N VAL A 172 3.92 14.27 0.32
CA VAL A 172 4.52 15.24 1.24
C VAL A 172 3.51 15.71 2.27
N ASN A 173 2.27 15.97 1.88
CA ASN A 173 1.22 16.36 2.83
C ASN A 173 0.67 15.18 3.64
N LYS A 174 0.77 13.95 3.13
CA LYS A 174 0.15 12.74 3.67
C LYS A 174 1.17 11.59 3.80
N PRO A 175 2.20 11.71 4.66
CA PRO A 175 3.32 10.76 4.72
C PRO A 175 2.90 9.38 5.21
N PHE A 176 1.83 9.28 6.00
CA PHE A 176 1.30 8.00 6.43
C PHE A 176 0.69 7.19 5.27
N MET A 177 0.12 7.87 4.28
CA MET A 177 -0.36 7.23 3.04
C MET A 177 0.80 6.70 2.19
N ALA A 178 1.93 7.43 2.15
CA ALA A 178 3.16 6.93 1.52
C ALA A 178 3.67 5.64 2.18
N ARG A 179 3.69 5.62 3.52
CA ARG A 179 4.08 4.43 4.31
C ARG A 179 3.14 3.26 4.05
N ALA A 180 1.83 3.51 4.00
CA ALA A 180 0.82 2.50 3.70
C ALA A 180 0.96 1.91 2.28
N TYR A 181 1.21 2.75 1.29
CA TYR A 181 1.51 2.30 -0.07
C TYR A 181 2.71 1.33 -0.09
N LEU A 182 3.82 1.72 0.54
CA LEU A 182 5.02 0.87 0.61
C LEU A 182 4.78 -0.42 1.41
N ALA A 183 3.99 -0.36 2.48
CA ALA A 183 3.61 -1.52 3.28
C ALA A 183 2.89 -2.57 2.43
N HIS A 184 1.84 -2.16 1.72
CA HIS A 184 1.05 -3.08 0.89
C HIS A 184 1.76 -3.51 -0.39
N LEU A 185 2.63 -2.66 -0.95
CA LEU A 185 3.50 -3.05 -2.04
C LEU A 185 4.49 -4.13 -1.58
N GLY A 186 5.10 -3.96 -0.41
CA GLY A 186 5.97 -4.96 0.21
C GLY A 186 5.22 -6.28 0.50
N TYR A 187 3.98 -6.19 0.98
CA TYR A 187 3.13 -7.37 1.19
C TYR A 187 2.83 -8.11 -0.12
N LEU A 188 2.42 -7.42 -1.17
CA LEU A 188 2.19 -8.01 -2.50
C LEU A 188 3.47 -8.68 -3.04
N LEU A 189 4.62 -8.04 -2.84
CA LEU A 189 5.92 -8.57 -3.24
C LEU A 189 6.30 -9.83 -2.46
N ALA A 190 5.96 -9.90 -1.16
CA ALA A 190 6.12 -11.12 -0.36
C ALA A 190 5.22 -12.26 -0.87
N LEU A 191 4.01 -11.97 -1.37
CA LEU A 191 3.16 -12.96 -2.02
C LEU A 191 3.76 -13.43 -3.35
N ALA A 192 4.38 -12.52 -4.12
CA ALA A 192 4.98 -12.82 -5.42
C ALA A 192 6.26 -13.66 -5.33
N GLN A 193 7.15 -13.32 -4.39
CA GLN A 193 8.50 -13.88 -4.28
C GLN A 193 8.65 -14.86 -3.09
N GLY A 194 7.63 -14.97 -2.25
CA GLY A 194 7.61 -15.81 -1.05
C GLY A 194 8.20 -15.13 0.19
N LYS A 195 8.08 -15.83 1.33
CA LYS A 195 8.45 -15.33 2.69
C LYS A 195 9.91 -14.90 2.86
N HIS A 196 10.80 -15.29 1.95
CA HIS A 196 12.22 -14.95 1.97
C HIS A 196 12.58 -13.87 0.95
N SER A 197 11.57 -13.17 0.39
CA SER A 197 11.79 -12.03 -0.50
C SER A 197 12.59 -10.94 0.21
N ALA A 198 13.81 -10.75 -0.28
CA ALA A 198 14.73 -9.74 0.19
C ALA A 198 14.18 -8.32 -0.03
N GLN A 199 13.52 -8.09 -1.17
CA GLN A 199 12.92 -6.81 -1.54
C GLN A 199 11.70 -6.48 -0.67
N ALA A 200 10.82 -7.46 -0.44
CA ALA A 200 9.68 -7.29 0.45
C ALA A 200 10.13 -7.06 1.89
N ALA A 201 11.13 -7.82 2.36
CA ALA A 201 11.71 -7.65 3.69
C ALA A 201 12.31 -6.24 3.83
N TYR A 202 13.03 -5.74 2.83
CA TYR A 202 13.56 -4.38 2.85
C TYR A 202 12.44 -3.36 3.04
N LEU A 203 11.43 -3.34 2.16
CA LEU A 203 10.31 -2.38 2.23
C LEU A 203 9.57 -2.42 3.58
N THR A 204 9.24 -3.62 4.05
CA THR A 204 8.48 -3.81 5.30
C THR A 204 9.31 -3.61 6.56
N SER A 205 10.64 -3.67 6.47
CA SER A 205 11.57 -3.38 7.57
C SER A 205 11.90 -1.90 7.74
N LEU A 206 11.57 -1.04 6.77
CA LEU A 206 11.75 0.40 6.91
C LEU A 206 10.99 0.86 8.17
N PRO A 207 11.64 1.55 9.12
CA PRO A 207 11.02 1.88 10.42
C PRO A 207 9.67 2.60 10.28
N ALA A 208 9.57 3.52 9.31
CA ALA A 208 8.36 4.26 8.98
C ALA A 208 7.24 3.39 8.38
N VAL A 209 7.58 2.32 7.66
CA VAL A 209 6.60 1.38 7.09
C VAL A 209 6.13 0.40 8.16
N LEU A 210 7.07 -0.09 8.98
CA LEU A 210 6.80 -1.02 10.07
C LEU A 210 5.81 -0.45 11.10
N SER A 211 5.75 0.87 11.29
CA SER A 211 4.77 1.50 12.19
C SER A 211 3.33 1.40 11.69
N ILE A 212 3.10 1.21 10.39
CA ILE A 212 1.75 1.07 9.80
C ILE A 212 1.27 -0.38 9.81
N LEU A 213 2.18 -1.35 9.72
CA LEU A 213 1.87 -2.78 9.64
C LEU A 213 1.44 -3.42 10.98
N LYS A 214 1.47 -2.66 12.08
CA LYS A 214 1.18 -3.14 13.44
C LYS A 214 -0.31 -3.17 13.78
#